data_AF-A0A2V2FW97-F1
#
_entry.id   AF-A0A2V2FW97-F1
#
_cell.length_a   1.000
_cell.length_b   1.000
_cell.length_c   1.000
_cell.angle_alpha   90.00
_cell.angle_beta   90.00
_cell.angle_gamma   90.00
#
_symmetry.space_group_name_H-M   'P 1'
#
loop_
_entity.id
_entity.type
_entity.pdbx_description
1 polymer ?
#
loop_
_entity_poly.entity_id
_entity_poly.type
_entity_poly.pdbx_seq_one_letter_code
_entity_poly.pdbx_strand_id
1 'polypeptide(L)'
;MIKAEEIINKQFSRAFWGYDIGEVDTFLDEIVRANERAEQELEIAQLRIRMLLEELEHYTGKREDAKEATGQKTETTASKPVETDEKKENAEEKNTMSETVTIRYVAPEDLDAVTMVEATCFPEAEAATRERIEARIQTFPKNFWVAEVDGRVIGFINGMACERRTIVDDMFEFATMHDDKGAWQSVMSIGVLPEYQKHGIAARLMNTLIDDARSAGRKGCTLTCKDRLIHYYAKFGYQDEGVSASEHGGAVWYDMVLEF
;
A
#
# COMPACT_ATOMS: atom_id res chain seq x y z
N MET A 1 -15.89 6.82 13.46
CA MET A 1 -14.49 7.23 13.22
C MET A 1 -14.35 7.76 11.79
N ILE A 2 -14.22 9.08 11.58
CA ILE A 2 -13.86 9.62 10.26
C ILE A 2 -12.41 9.21 10.01
N LYS A 3 -12.18 8.39 8.98
CA LYS A 3 -10.84 7.91 8.64
C LYS A 3 -10.01 9.08 8.13
N ALA A 4 -8.70 9.06 8.33
CA ALA A 4 -7.79 10.05 7.72
C ALA A 4 -7.99 10.16 6.19
N GLU A 5 -8.40 9.04 5.58
CA GLU A 5 -8.80 8.90 4.18
C GLU A 5 -10.00 9.80 3.80
N GLU A 6 -10.99 9.96 4.68
CA GLU A 6 -12.18 10.81 4.44
C GLU A 6 -11.85 12.31 4.54
N ILE A 7 -10.81 12.67 5.31
CA ILE A 7 -10.29 14.05 5.41
C ILE A 7 -9.50 14.41 4.14
N ILE A 8 -8.74 13.46 3.59
CA ILE A 8 -7.93 13.65 2.39
C ILE A 8 -8.81 13.75 1.12
N ASN A 9 -9.99 13.11 1.12
CA ASN A 9 -10.86 12.98 -0.06
C ASN A 9 -11.99 14.03 -0.18
N LYS A 10 -12.10 15.03 0.72
CA LYS A 10 -13.09 16.11 0.54
C LYS A 10 -12.62 17.09 -0.53
N GLN A 11 -13.41 17.27 -1.60
CA GLN A 11 -13.13 18.24 -2.68
C GLN A 11 -13.09 19.68 -2.15
N PHE A 12 -11.94 20.34 -2.34
CA PHE A 12 -11.80 21.78 -2.14
C PHE A 12 -12.21 22.50 -3.43
N SER A 13 -13.24 23.34 -3.38
CA SER A 13 -13.52 24.28 -4.48
C SER A 13 -12.41 25.33 -4.53
N ARG A 14 -11.55 25.28 -5.55
CA ARG A 14 -10.45 26.25 -5.73
C ARG A 14 -11.00 27.65 -6.02
N ALA A 15 -10.81 28.59 -5.09
CA ALA A 15 -10.47 29.96 -5.44
C ALA A 15 -8.94 30.10 -5.31
N PHE A 16 -8.27 30.47 -6.40
CA PHE A 16 -6.83 30.34 -6.55
C PHE A 16 -6.08 31.43 -5.75
N TRP A 17 -5.21 31.00 -4.82
CA TRP A 17 -4.23 31.74 -3.99
C TRP A 17 -4.74 32.53 -2.75
N GLY A 18 -5.89 32.17 -2.17
CA GLY A 18 -6.39 32.76 -0.93
C GLY A 18 -7.36 31.82 -0.23
N TYR A 19 -6.94 31.23 0.88
CA TYR A 19 -7.86 30.55 1.78
C TYR A 19 -8.70 31.61 2.48
N ASP A 20 -10.03 31.53 2.39
CA ASP A 20 -10.86 32.24 3.35
C ASP A 20 -10.65 31.58 4.71
N ILE A 21 -10.19 32.36 5.70
CA ILE A 21 -9.91 31.82 7.04
C ILE A 21 -11.17 31.22 7.66
N GLY A 22 -12.35 31.74 7.31
CA GLY A 22 -13.63 31.21 7.76
C GLY A 22 -13.92 29.81 7.20
N GLU A 23 -13.63 29.57 5.93
CA GLU A 23 -13.77 28.25 5.30
C GLU A 23 -12.76 27.23 5.87
N VAL A 24 -11.52 27.65 6.12
CA VAL A 24 -10.50 26.79 6.75
C VAL A 24 -10.86 26.50 8.21
N ASP A 25 -11.27 27.49 8.99
CA ASP A 25 -11.67 27.30 10.39
C ASP A 25 -12.90 26.39 10.49
N THR A 26 -13.88 26.57 9.60
CA THR A 26 -15.07 25.70 9.55
C THR A 26 -14.68 24.26 9.23
N PHE A 27 -13.74 24.06 8.30
CA PHE A 27 -13.23 22.73 7.96
C PHE A 27 -12.44 22.09 9.11
N LEU A 28 -11.56 22.85 9.76
CA LEU A 28 -10.81 22.37 10.93
C LEU A 28 -11.76 22.03 12.08
N ASP A 29 -12.80 22.83 12.31
CA ASP A 29 -13.85 22.54 13.28
C ASP A 29 -14.61 21.25 12.96
N GLU A 30 -14.90 20.97 11.69
CA GLU A 30 -15.51 19.70 11.28
C GLU A 30 -14.58 18.51 11.57
N ILE A 31 -13.29 18.64 11.29
CA ILE A 31 -12.28 17.59 11.60
C ILE A 31 -12.19 17.38 13.11
N VAL A 32 -12.12 18.45 13.89
CA VAL A 32 -12.02 18.37 15.35
C VAL A 32 -13.26 17.66 15.91
N ARG A 33 -14.47 18.07 15.51
CA ARG A 33 -15.72 17.40 15.96
C ARG A 33 -15.77 15.94 15.55
N ALA A 34 -15.27 15.61 14.37
CA ALA A 34 -15.21 14.24 13.88
C ALA A 34 -14.24 13.37 14.69
N ASN A 35 -13.07 13.92 15.04
CA ASN A 35 -12.09 13.27 15.89
C ASN A 35 -12.62 13.09 17.31
N GLU A 36 -13.23 14.11 17.90
CA GLU A 36 -13.86 14.03 19.23
C GLU A 36 -14.93 12.93 19.28
N ARG A 37 -15.78 12.82 18.24
CA ARG A 37 -16.76 11.72 18.14
C ARG A 37 -16.08 10.37 18.04
N ALA A 38 -15.01 10.25 17.27
CA ALA A 38 -14.27 9.01 17.12
C ALA A 38 -13.59 8.59 18.43
N GLU A 39 -13.06 9.54 19.19
CA GLU A 39 -12.49 9.32 20.52
C GLU A 39 -13.56 8.85 21.50
N GLN A 40 -14.74 9.46 21.49
CA GLN A 40 -15.89 9.00 22.29
C GLN A 40 -16.34 7.58 21.93
N GLU A 41 -16.43 7.26 20.64
CA GLU A 41 -16.75 5.90 20.17
C GLU A 41 -15.71 4.88 20.64
N LEU A 42 -14.42 5.23 20.56
CA LEU A 42 -13.32 4.39 21.01
C LEU A 42 -13.37 4.17 22.53
N GLU A 43 -13.63 5.22 23.32
CA GLU A 43 -13.77 5.12 24.77
C GLU A 43 -14.94 4.22 25.16
N ILE A 44 -16.09 4.36 24.50
CA ILE A 44 -17.26 3.48 24.70
C ILE A 44 -16.91 2.03 24.35
N ALA A 45 -16.21 1.81 23.24
CA ALA A 45 -15.79 0.47 22.82
C ALA A 45 -14.83 -0.16 23.84
N GLN A 46 -13.87 0.61 24.35
CA GLN A 46 -12.92 0.16 25.38
C GLN A 46 -13.62 -0.18 26.69
N LEU A 47 -14.59 0.65 27.14
CA LEU A 47 -15.40 0.35 28.33
C LEU A 47 -16.20 -0.95 28.14
N ARG A 48 -16.77 -1.16 26.95
CA ARG A 48 -17.51 -2.39 26.64
C ARG A 48 -16.61 -3.62 26.66
N ILE A 49 -15.40 -3.52 26.10
CA ILE A 49 -14.39 -4.59 26.18
C ILE A 49 -14.05 -4.88 27.64
N ARG A 50 -13.81 -3.84 28.46
CA ARG A 50 -13.51 -4.00 29.89
C ARG A 50 -14.63 -4.72 30.63
N MET A 51 -15.89 -4.32 30.44
CA MET A 51 -17.04 -4.99 31.07
C MET A 51 -17.15 -6.45 30.66
N LEU A 52 -16.92 -6.78 29.39
CA LEU A 52 -16.95 -8.16 28.91
C LEU A 52 -15.80 -8.99 29.48
N LEU A 53 -14.62 -8.40 29.68
CA LEU A 53 -13.49 -9.06 30.34
C LEU A 53 -13.79 -9.34 31.82
N GLU A 54 -14.36 -8.37 32.55
CA GLU A 54 -14.79 -8.56 33.95
C GLU A 54 -15.89 -9.65 34.06
N GLU A 55 -16.85 -9.66 33.13
CA GLU A 55 -17.89 -10.68 33.08
C GLU A 55 -17.28 -12.07 32.79
N LEU A 56 -16.34 -12.17 31.84
CA LEU A 56 -15.61 -13.40 31.55
C LEU A 56 -14.83 -13.90 32.77
N GLU A 57 -14.12 -13.03 33.48
CA GLU A 57 -13.41 -13.38 34.72
C GLU A 57 -14.36 -13.96 35.77
N HIS A 58 -15.53 -13.33 35.97
CA HIS A 58 -16.56 -13.84 36.89
C HIS A 58 -17.13 -15.20 36.47
N TYR A 59 -17.35 -15.42 35.17
CA TYR A 59 -17.77 -16.72 34.65
C TYR A 59 -16.69 -17.79 34.79
N THR A 60 -15.42 -17.43 34.63
CA THR A 60 -14.29 -18.36 34.83
C THR A 60 -14.09 -18.71 36.30
N GLY A 61 -14.18 -17.73 37.22
CA GLY A 61 -14.10 -17.96 38.66
C GLY A 61 -15.23 -18.86 39.17
N LYS A 62 -16.48 -18.60 38.75
CA LYS A 62 -17.61 -19.49 39.04
C LYS A 62 -17.42 -20.92 38.53
N ARG A 63 -16.69 -21.11 37.42
CA ARG A 63 -16.37 -22.42 36.85
C ARG A 63 -15.33 -23.17 37.67
N GLU A 64 -14.39 -22.46 38.30
CA GLU A 64 -13.42 -23.05 39.23
C GLU A 64 -14.07 -23.36 40.58
N ASP A 65 -14.87 -22.44 41.13
CA ASP A 65 -15.65 -22.66 42.36
C ASP A 65 -16.63 -23.83 42.22
N ALA A 66 -17.27 -23.97 41.05
CA ALA A 66 -18.17 -25.09 40.75
C ALA A 66 -17.43 -26.43 40.64
N LYS A 67 -16.15 -26.43 40.21
CA LYS A 67 -15.29 -27.62 40.16
C LYS A 67 -14.79 -28.02 41.55
N GLU A 68 -14.50 -27.06 42.44
CA GLU A 68 -14.16 -27.34 43.84
C GLU A 68 -15.37 -27.84 44.65
N ALA A 69 -16.57 -27.28 44.41
CA ALA A 69 -17.79 -27.68 45.09
C ALA A 69 -18.32 -29.09 44.70
N THR A 70 -17.89 -29.65 43.56
CA THR A 70 -18.33 -30.97 43.08
C THR A 70 -17.41 -32.15 43.42
N GLY A 71 -16.38 -31.94 44.27
CA GLY A 71 -15.74 -33.04 44.99
C GLY A 71 -15.16 -34.17 44.13
N GLN A 72 -14.63 -33.88 42.94
CA GLN A 72 -13.83 -34.85 42.19
C GLN A 72 -12.34 -34.65 42.49
N LYS A 73 -11.84 -35.44 43.44
CA LYS A 73 -10.41 -35.74 43.57
C LYS A 73 -10.02 -36.83 42.58
N THR A 74 -8.97 -36.58 41.81
CA THR A 74 -7.91 -37.58 41.55
C THR A 74 -6.55 -36.87 41.55
N GLU A 75 -5.78 -37.18 42.60
CA GLU A 75 -4.31 -37.05 42.71
C GLU A 75 -3.65 -38.07 41.74
N THR A 76 -2.34 -38.12 41.41
CA THR A 76 -1.10 -37.77 42.12
C THR A 76 0.05 -37.84 41.08
N THR A 77 1.09 -36.98 41.06
CA THR A 77 2.48 -37.19 41.59
C THR A 77 3.41 -36.35 40.68
N ALA A 78 4.54 -35.75 41.07
CA ALA A 78 5.20 -35.50 42.34
C ALA A 78 6.32 -34.44 42.11
N SER A 79 6.60 -33.66 43.18
CA SER A 79 7.91 -33.12 43.59
C SER A 79 8.54 -31.87 42.92
N LYS A 80 8.70 -30.86 43.79
CA LYS A 80 9.29 -29.50 43.71
C LYS A 80 10.85 -29.50 43.78
N PRO A 81 11.55 -28.38 44.11
CA PRO A 81 11.77 -27.12 43.36
C PRO A 81 13.27 -26.70 43.35
N VAL A 82 13.70 -25.80 42.45
CA VAL A 82 14.86 -24.92 42.74
C VAL A 82 14.65 -23.57 42.04
N GLU A 83 14.52 -22.50 42.82
CA GLU A 83 14.79 -21.13 42.39
C GLU A 83 16.30 -20.94 42.21
N THR A 84 16.72 -20.27 41.14
CA THR A 84 17.69 -19.16 41.22
C THR A 84 17.57 -18.29 39.97
N ASP A 85 17.48 -16.98 40.22
CA ASP A 85 17.81 -15.91 39.29
C ASP A 85 19.10 -16.20 38.52
N GLU A 86 19.14 -15.90 37.21
CA GLU A 86 20.22 -15.13 36.58
C GLU A 86 19.97 -14.91 35.08
N LYS A 87 19.68 -13.63 34.76
CA LYS A 87 20.27 -12.81 33.68
C LYS A 87 20.67 -13.48 32.35
N LYS A 88 20.12 -12.85 31.29
CA LYS A 88 20.78 -12.40 30.04
C LYS A 88 21.28 -13.48 29.09
N GLU A 89 21.29 -13.11 27.81
CA GLU A 89 21.90 -13.81 26.65
C GLU A 89 21.06 -15.03 26.21
N ASN A 90 20.40 -15.06 25.05
CA ASN A 90 20.82 -14.57 23.74
C ASN A 90 19.64 -14.00 22.94
N ALA A 91 19.65 -12.68 22.86
CA ALA A 91 19.39 -12.03 21.59
C ALA A 91 20.57 -12.40 20.69
N GLU A 92 20.43 -13.42 19.84
CA GLU A 92 21.23 -13.61 18.61
C GLU A 92 20.82 -14.92 17.91
N GLU A 93 19.57 -14.99 17.46
CA GLU A 93 19.27 -15.72 16.22
C GLU A 93 18.52 -14.76 15.29
N LYS A 94 19.19 -13.64 14.97
CA LYS A 94 19.00 -13.01 13.67
C LYS A 94 19.62 -13.95 12.65
N ASN A 95 18.89 -15.02 12.31
CA ASN A 95 19.16 -15.77 11.11
C ASN A 95 19.09 -14.76 9.97
N THR A 96 20.26 -14.41 9.47
CA THR A 96 20.45 -13.41 8.43
C THR A 96 20.07 -14.11 7.13
N MET A 97 18.78 -14.32 6.92
CA MET A 97 18.27 -14.58 5.59
C MET A 97 18.52 -13.30 4.82
N SER A 98 19.54 -13.33 3.97
CA SER A 98 19.68 -12.39 2.87
C SER A 98 18.44 -12.55 1.99
N GLU A 99 17.36 -11.87 2.35
CA GLU A 99 16.11 -11.84 1.58
C GLU A 99 16.42 -11.29 0.19
N THR A 100 16.61 -12.23 -0.75
CA THR A 100 17.06 -11.91 -2.09
C THR A 100 15.83 -11.52 -2.88
N VAL A 101 15.57 -10.21 -2.95
CA VAL A 101 14.46 -9.68 -3.75
C VAL A 101 14.68 -10.07 -5.22
N THR A 102 13.75 -10.82 -5.79
CA THR A 102 13.73 -11.24 -7.20
C THR A 102 12.74 -10.38 -7.97
N ILE A 103 13.09 -9.98 -9.20
CA ILE A 103 12.16 -9.30 -10.11
C ILE A 103 11.85 -10.25 -11.25
N ARG A 104 10.57 -10.50 -11.49
CA ARG A 104 10.08 -11.38 -12.55
C ARG A 104 8.82 -10.80 -13.18
N TYR A 105 8.45 -11.32 -14.36
CA TYR A 105 7.13 -11.03 -14.93
C TYR A 105 6.01 -11.50 -14.00
N VAL A 106 4.89 -10.77 -14.05
CA VAL A 106 3.66 -11.18 -13.37
C VAL A 106 3.12 -12.47 -13.98
N ALA A 107 2.53 -13.31 -13.15
CA ALA A 107 1.76 -14.48 -13.55
C ALA A 107 0.27 -14.27 -13.18
N PRO A 108 -0.68 -14.94 -13.85
CA PRO A 108 -2.10 -14.87 -13.50
C PRO A 108 -2.39 -15.15 -12.03
N GLU A 109 -1.60 -16.03 -11.40
CA GLU A 109 -1.71 -16.41 -10.00
C GLU A 109 -1.34 -15.27 -9.03
N ASP A 110 -0.61 -14.24 -9.49
CA ASP A 110 -0.22 -13.09 -8.67
C ASP A 110 -1.36 -12.07 -8.48
N LEU A 111 -2.49 -12.22 -9.18
CA LEU A 111 -3.58 -11.22 -9.23
C LEU A 111 -4.01 -10.74 -7.84
N ASP A 112 -4.28 -11.67 -6.93
CA ASP A 112 -4.76 -11.31 -5.58
C ASP A 112 -3.66 -10.60 -4.78
N ALA A 113 -2.42 -11.06 -4.90
CA ALA A 113 -1.28 -10.46 -4.21
C ALA A 113 -1.01 -9.03 -4.72
N VAL A 114 -0.98 -8.84 -6.04
CA VAL A 114 -0.79 -7.53 -6.67
C VAL A 114 -1.92 -6.58 -6.32
N THR A 115 -3.17 -7.04 -6.32
CA THR A 115 -4.34 -6.25 -5.91
C THR A 115 -4.21 -5.75 -4.47
N MET A 116 -3.76 -6.62 -3.56
CA MET A 116 -3.49 -6.23 -2.18
C MET A 116 -2.37 -5.18 -2.07
N VAL A 117 -1.26 -5.37 -2.82
CA VAL A 117 -0.16 -4.40 -2.81
C VAL A 117 -0.62 -3.05 -3.37
N GLU A 118 -1.38 -3.02 -4.47
CA GLU A 118 -1.96 -1.80 -5.06
C GLU A 118 -2.82 -1.06 -4.03
N ALA A 119 -3.81 -1.74 -3.44
CA ALA A 119 -4.71 -1.14 -2.44
C ALA A 119 -3.97 -0.66 -1.17
N THR A 120 -2.82 -1.26 -0.85
CA THR A 120 -1.97 -0.81 0.26
C THR A 120 -1.13 0.41 -0.10
N CYS A 121 -0.72 0.53 -1.36
CA CYS A 121 0.21 1.58 -1.81
C CYS A 121 -0.49 2.88 -2.25
N PHE A 122 -1.76 2.80 -2.64
CA PHE A 122 -2.48 3.91 -3.26
C PHE A 122 -3.79 4.22 -2.52
N PRO A 123 -4.20 5.50 -2.45
CA PRO A 123 -5.57 5.86 -2.04
C PRO A 123 -6.61 5.17 -2.94
N GLU A 124 -7.79 4.87 -2.39
CA GLU A 124 -8.87 4.19 -3.12
C GLU A 124 -9.23 4.88 -4.44
N ALA A 125 -9.21 6.22 -4.47
CA ALA A 125 -9.51 7.00 -5.67
C ALA A 125 -8.45 6.86 -6.79
N GLU A 126 -7.21 6.48 -6.44
CA GLU A 126 -6.09 6.34 -7.37
C GLU A 126 -5.82 4.87 -7.73
N ALA A 127 -6.12 3.95 -6.82
CA ALA A 127 -5.83 2.53 -6.94
C ALA A 127 -6.61 1.88 -8.09
N ALA A 128 -5.92 1.06 -8.89
CA ALA A 128 -6.57 0.18 -9.84
C ALA A 128 -7.41 -0.89 -9.12
N THR A 129 -8.63 -1.11 -9.58
CA THR A 129 -9.47 -2.20 -9.06
C THR A 129 -8.90 -3.56 -9.45
N ARG A 130 -9.35 -4.63 -8.76
CA ARG A 130 -8.94 -6.01 -9.08
C ARG A 130 -9.20 -6.35 -10.55
N GLU A 131 -10.35 -5.95 -11.10
CA GLU A 131 -10.74 -6.19 -12.48
C GLU A 131 -9.82 -5.47 -13.46
N ARG A 132 -9.41 -4.22 -13.14
CA ARG A 132 -8.45 -3.47 -13.93
C ARG A 132 -7.08 -4.14 -13.90
N ILE A 133 -6.62 -4.61 -12.74
CA ILE A 133 -5.35 -5.34 -12.62
C ILE A 133 -5.40 -6.65 -13.41
N GLU A 134 -6.47 -7.42 -13.30
CA GLU A 134 -6.69 -8.66 -14.07
C GLU A 134 -6.62 -8.39 -15.58
N ALA A 135 -7.31 -7.34 -16.06
CA ALA A 135 -7.27 -6.95 -17.46
C ALA A 135 -5.84 -6.61 -17.92
N ARG A 136 -5.04 -5.93 -17.08
CA ARG A 136 -3.63 -5.60 -17.38
C ARG A 136 -2.76 -6.85 -17.44
N ILE A 137 -2.91 -7.78 -16.48
CA ILE A 137 -2.19 -9.07 -16.47
C ILE A 137 -2.52 -9.88 -17.73
N GLN A 138 -3.77 -9.88 -18.19
CA GLN A 138 -4.17 -10.59 -19.40
C GLN A 138 -3.68 -9.90 -20.69
N THR A 139 -3.68 -8.57 -20.72
CA THR A 139 -3.41 -7.80 -21.95
C THR A 139 -1.91 -7.57 -22.18
N PHE A 140 -1.15 -7.23 -21.15
CA PHE A 140 0.27 -6.88 -21.27
C PHE A 140 1.13 -7.52 -20.17
N PRO A 141 1.10 -8.85 -19.97
CA PRO A 141 1.91 -9.51 -18.93
C PRO A 141 3.41 -9.28 -19.11
N LYS A 142 3.87 -9.01 -20.34
CA LYS A 142 5.27 -8.70 -20.67
C LYS A 142 5.70 -7.29 -20.27
N ASN A 143 4.76 -6.43 -19.87
CA ASN A 143 5.04 -5.07 -19.43
C ASN A 143 4.60 -4.88 -17.96
N PHE A 144 4.61 -5.98 -17.20
CA PHE A 144 4.18 -6.05 -15.81
C PHE A 144 5.15 -6.95 -15.05
N TRP A 145 5.84 -6.38 -14.07
CA TRP A 145 6.78 -7.06 -13.20
C TRP A 145 6.35 -7.01 -11.75
N VAL A 146 6.68 -8.07 -11.02
CA VAL A 146 6.55 -8.15 -9.56
C VAL A 146 7.93 -8.27 -8.92
N ALA A 147 8.07 -7.68 -7.73
CA ALA A 147 9.16 -7.91 -6.81
C ALA A 147 8.72 -8.96 -5.79
N GLU A 148 9.50 -10.02 -5.64
CA GLU A 148 9.20 -11.16 -4.79
C GLU A 148 10.31 -11.39 -3.76
N VAL A 149 9.91 -11.75 -2.53
CA VAL A 149 10.79 -12.27 -1.47
C VAL A 149 10.13 -13.52 -0.91
N ASP A 150 10.87 -14.63 -0.88
CA ASP A 150 10.41 -15.92 -0.33
C ASP A 150 9.01 -16.36 -0.82
N GLY A 151 8.74 -16.20 -2.12
CA GLY A 151 7.44 -16.54 -2.72
C GLY A 151 6.32 -15.50 -2.50
N ARG A 152 6.58 -14.43 -1.75
CA ARG A 152 5.62 -13.34 -1.50
C ARG A 152 5.88 -12.17 -2.43
N VAL A 153 4.86 -11.74 -3.16
CA VAL A 153 4.88 -10.46 -3.90
C VAL A 153 4.86 -9.30 -2.91
N ILE A 154 5.88 -8.46 -2.97
CA ILE A 154 6.10 -7.32 -2.05
C ILE A 154 6.06 -5.97 -2.77
N GLY A 155 6.00 -5.98 -4.09
CA GLY A 155 5.97 -4.78 -4.92
C GLY A 155 5.73 -5.15 -6.37
N PHE A 156 5.43 -4.16 -7.20
CA PHE A 156 5.23 -4.35 -8.63
C PHE A 156 5.43 -3.04 -9.39
N ILE A 157 5.58 -3.17 -10.71
CA ILE A 157 5.47 -2.08 -11.67
C ILE A 157 4.73 -2.61 -12.89
N ASN A 158 3.80 -1.83 -13.42
CA ASN A 158 3.12 -2.15 -14.68
C ASN A 158 2.94 -0.92 -15.55
N GLY A 159 2.87 -1.16 -16.85
CA GLY A 159 2.64 -0.11 -17.81
C GLY A 159 2.31 -0.64 -19.20
N MET A 160 1.51 0.09 -19.96
CA MET A 160 1.24 -0.27 -21.35
C MET A 160 2.25 0.40 -22.30
N ALA A 161 2.63 -0.30 -23.36
CA ALA A 161 3.20 0.35 -24.54
C ALA A 161 2.09 0.98 -25.39
N CYS A 162 2.30 2.19 -25.90
CA CYS A 162 1.37 2.88 -26.81
C CYS A 162 2.10 3.94 -27.66
N GLU A 163 1.43 4.52 -28.66
CA GLU A 163 2.01 5.58 -29.50
C GLU A 163 2.07 6.96 -28.81
N ARG A 164 1.37 7.14 -27.68
CA ARG A 164 1.25 8.44 -27.02
C ARG A 164 2.46 8.72 -26.12
N ARG A 165 3.01 9.92 -26.25
CA ARG A 165 4.05 10.47 -25.36
C ARG A 165 3.49 10.99 -24.02
N THR A 166 2.17 11.15 -23.91
CA THR A 166 1.52 11.70 -22.72
C THR A 166 0.42 10.76 -22.26
N ILE A 167 0.30 10.59 -20.94
CA ILE A 167 -0.74 9.75 -20.33
C ILE A 167 -2.07 10.51 -20.34
N VAL A 168 -3.15 9.80 -20.66
CA VAL A 168 -4.53 10.29 -20.55
C VAL A 168 -5.32 9.36 -19.63
N ASP A 169 -6.37 9.87 -18.99
CA ASP A 169 -7.07 9.13 -17.93
C ASP A 169 -7.66 7.79 -18.40
N ASP A 170 -8.12 7.72 -19.65
CA ASP A 170 -8.58 6.49 -20.31
C ASP A 170 -7.54 5.34 -20.21
N MET A 171 -6.24 5.65 -20.16
CA MET A 171 -5.19 4.64 -20.03
C MET A 171 -5.21 3.94 -18.66
N PHE A 172 -5.71 4.59 -17.60
CA PHE A 172 -5.88 3.94 -16.31
C PHE A 172 -7.07 2.97 -16.31
N GLU A 173 -8.06 3.22 -17.16
CA GLU A 173 -9.31 2.45 -17.25
C GLU A 173 -9.24 1.30 -18.25
N PHE A 174 -8.59 1.52 -19.40
CA PHE A 174 -8.66 0.62 -20.55
C PHE A 174 -7.29 0.03 -20.90
N ALA A 175 -7.04 -1.20 -20.43
CA ALA A 175 -5.85 -1.97 -20.79
C ALA A 175 -5.72 -2.20 -22.32
N THR A 176 -6.84 -2.17 -23.05
CA THR A 176 -6.91 -2.33 -24.51
C THR A 176 -6.23 -1.21 -25.30
N MET A 177 -5.84 -0.11 -24.66
CA MET A 177 -5.02 0.94 -25.28
C MET A 177 -3.55 0.51 -25.46
N HIS A 178 -3.18 -0.67 -24.94
CA HIS A 178 -1.89 -1.27 -25.19
C HIS A 178 -1.69 -1.65 -26.66
N ASP A 179 -0.53 -1.30 -27.20
CA ASP A 179 0.01 -1.79 -28.45
C ASP A 179 1.45 -2.26 -28.21
N ASP A 180 1.72 -3.55 -28.44
CA ASP A 180 3.07 -4.15 -28.33
C ASP A 180 4.13 -3.40 -29.15
N LYS A 181 3.72 -2.73 -30.24
CA LYS A 181 4.59 -1.93 -31.12
C LYS A 181 4.61 -0.45 -30.77
N GLY A 182 3.89 -0.05 -29.72
CA GLY A 182 3.78 1.33 -29.29
C GLY A 182 5.13 1.98 -29.04
N ALA A 183 5.31 3.18 -29.58
CA ALA A 183 6.54 3.94 -29.49
C ALA A 183 6.97 4.31 -28.06
N TRP A 184 6.08 4.32 -27.06
CA TRP A 184 6.34 4.74 -25.69
C TRP A 184 5.90 3.70 -24.68
N GLN A 185 6.67 3.55 -23.60
CA GLN A 185 6.29 2.75 -22.43
C GLN A 185 5.72 3.65 -21.33
N SER A 186 4.41 3.59 -21.09
CA SER A 186 3.76 4.39 -20.06
C SER A 186 3.60 3.62 -18.77
N VAL A 187 4.19 4.10 -17.67
CA VAL A 187 4.06 3.50 -16.33
C VAL A 187 2.69 3.83 -15.76
N MET A 188 1.87 2.82 -15.51
CA MET A 188 0.50 2.98 -15.00
C MET A 188 0.45 2.90 -13.47
N SER A 189 1.29 2.07 -12.86
CA SER A 189 1.40 1.98 -11.40
C SER A 189 2.75 1.37 -11.00
N ILE A 190 3.29 1.87 -9.89
CA ILE A 190 4.49 1.34 -9.22
C ILE A 190 4.28 1.38 -7.70
N GLY A 191 4.23 0.20 -7.08
CA GLY A 191 3.96 0.05 -5.64
C GLY A 191 4.97 -0.87 -4.97
N VAL A 192 5.35 -0.55 -3.74
CA VAL A 192 6.13 -1.44 -2.85
C VAL A 192 5.51 -1.35 -1.47
N LEU A 193 5.22 -2.50 -0.86
CA LEU A 193 4.64 -2.59 0.47
C LEU A 193 5.44 -1.76 1.49
N PRO A 194 4.79 -1.03 2.40
CA PRO A 194 5.45 -0.09 3.31
C PRO A 194 6.64 -0.67 4.08
N GLU A 195 6.53 -1.92 4.55
CA GLU A 195 7.58 -2.60 5.30
C GLU A 195 8.82 -2.96 4.46
N TYR A 196 8.70 -2.96 3.13
CA TYR A 196 9.79 -3.21 2.18
C TYR A 196 10.31 -1.94 1.48
N GLN A 197 9.71 -0.76 1.76
CA GLN A 197 10.16 0.51 1.18
C GLN A 197 11.53 0.93 1.70
N LYS A 198 12.19 1.87 0.99
CA LYS A 198 13.54 2.41 1.30
C LYS A 198 14.69 1.40 1.19
N HIS A 199 14.46 0.23 0.60
CA HIS A 199 15.48 -0.78 0.27
C HIS A 199 15.86 -0.81 -1.23
N GLY A 200 15.52 0.23 -1.99
CA GLY A 200 15.85 0.34 -3.42
C GLY A 200 14.98 -0.52 -4.36
N ILE A 201 13.95 -1.20 -3.86
CA ILE A 201 13.10 -2.12 -4.63
C ILE A 201 12.36 -1.42 -5.76
N ALA A 202 11.72 -0.28 -5.48
CA ALA A 202 11.06 0.53 -6.50
C ALA A 202 12.04 1.01 -7.59
N ALA A 203 13.28 1.31 -7.22
CA ALA A 203 14.30 1.69 -8.20
C ALA A 203 14.72 0.53 -9.09
N ARG A 204 14.82 -0.68 -8.54
CA ARG A 204 15.09 -1.90 -9.34
C ARG A 204 13.93 -2.22 -10.29
N LEU A 205 12.68 -2.09 -9.82
CA LEU A 205 11.48 -2.25 -10.66
C LEU A 205 11.47 -1.23 -11.81
N MET A 206 11.71 0.05 -11.51
CA MET A 206 11.77 1.12 -12.51
C MET A 206 12.86 0.88 -13.56
N ASN A 207 14.08 0.56 -13.13
CA ASN A 207 15.18 0.26 -14.05
C ASN A 207 14.87 -0.97 -14.93
N THR A 208 14.22 -2.00 -14.37
CA THR A 208 13.81 -3.18 -15.15
C THR A 208 12.86 -2.79 -16.28
N LEU A 209 11.86 -1.96 -16.01
CA LEU A 209 10.92 -1.48 -17.02
C LEU A 209 11.62 -0.58 -18.07
N ILE A 210 12.52 0.31 -17.64
CA ILE A 210 13.28 1.19 -18.54
C ILE A 210 14.17 0.37 -19.49
N ASP A 211 14.88 -0.62 -18.95
CA ASP A 211 15.80 -1.46 -19.73
C ASP A 211 15.03 -2.36 -20.71
N ASP A 212 13.87 -2.90 -20.30
CA ASP A 212 12.96 -3.62 -21.21
C ASP A 212 12.45 -2.70 -22.33
N ALA A 213 12.01 -1.49 -21.98
CA ALA A 213 11.55 -0.50 -22.96
C ALA A 213 12.63 -0.12 -23.97
N ARG A 214 13.86 0.08 -23.52
CA ARG A 214 14.99 0.37 -24.39
C ARG A 214 15.29 -0.83 -25.30
N SER A 215 15.28 -2.03 -24.74
CA SER A 215 15.53 -3.27 -25.48
C SER A 215 14.45 -3.56 -26.54
N ALA A 216 13.22 -3.15 -26.27
CA ALA A 216 12.10 -3.21 -27.20
C ALA A 216 12.15 -2.14 -28.31
N GLY A 217 13.16 -1.26 -28.31
CA GLY A 217 13.32 -0.21 -29.33
C GLY A 217 12.31 0.94 -29.22
N ARG A 218 11.75 1.16 -28.03
CA ARG A 218 10.83 2.27 -27.75
C ARG A 218 11.60 3.60 -27.79
N LYS A 219 10.90 4.72 -27.98
CA LYS A 219 11.48 6.07 -27.93
C LYS A 219 11.78 6.54 -26.51
N GLY A 220 11.08 5.96 -25.53
CA GLY A 220 11.22 6.36 -24.14
C GLY A 220 10.13 5.81 -23.23
N CYS A 221 10.14 6.29 -21.98
CA CYS A 221 9.16 5.99 -20.96
C CYS A 221 8.42 7.24 -20.50
N THR A 222 7.16 7.10 -20.12
CA THR A 222 6.32 8.20 -19.64
C THR A 222 5.65 7.79 -18.32
N LEU A 223 5.46 8.74 -17.42
CA LEU A 223 4.69 8.54 -16.19
C LEU A 223 4.09 9.86 -15.73
N THR A 224 3.06 9.79 -14.89
CA THR A 224 2.57 10.93 -14.13
C THR A 224 2.92 10.75 -12.65
N CYS A 225 3.28 11.84 -11.98
CA CYS A 225 3.60 11.79 -10.55
C CYS A 225 3.09 13.00 -9.77
N LYS A 226 3.04 12.88 -8.44
CA LYS A 226 2.80 14.03 -7.56
C LYS A 226 4.05 14.91 -7.54
N ASP A 227 3.87 16.21 -7.34
CA ASP A 227 4.95 17.21 -7.21
C ASP A 227 6.14 16.72 -6.34
N ARG A 228 5.84 16.22 -5.15
CA ARG A 228 6.84 15.68 -4.21
C ARG A 228 7.68 14.50 -4.74
N LEU A 229 7.30 13.87 -5.86
CA LEU A 229 8.00 12.73 -6.47
C LEU A 229 8.78 13.10 -7.74
N ILE A 230 8.67 14.33 -8.26
CA ILE A 230 9.42 14.79 -9.44
C ILE A 230 10.93 14.52 -9.26
N HIS A 231 11.47 14.95 -8.11
CA HIS A 231 12.89 14.77 -7.79
C HIS A 231 13.31 13.30 -7.67
N TYR A 232 12.38 12.39 -7.35
CA TYR A 232 12.65 10.96 -7.29
C TYR A 232 12.81 10.39 -8.70
N TYR A 233 11.88 10.71 -9.61
CA TYR A 233 11.91 10.22 -10.98
C TYR A 233 13.03 10.83 -11.82
N ALA A 234 13.42 12.08 -11.53
CA ALA A 234 14.58 12.72 -12.15
C ALA A 234 15.89 11.92 -11.99
N LYS A 235 16.03 11.10 -10.93
CA LYS A 235 17.20 10.24 -10.70
C LYS A 235 17.37 9.14 -11.76
N PHE A 236 16.28 8.77 -12.45
CA PHE A 236 16.31 7.80 -13.56
C PHE A 236 16.45 8.49 -14.93
N GLY A 237 16.55 9.82 -14.96
CA GLY A 237 16.66 10.62 -16.19
C GLY A 237 15.34 11.16 -16.72
N TYR A 238 14.21 10.95 -16.02
CA TYR A 238 12.95 11.59 -16.40
C TYR A 238 13.05 13.12 -16.27
N GLN A 239 12.51 13.82 -17.25
CA GLN A 239 12.38 15.27 -17.29
C GLN A 239 10.93 15.64 -16.95
N ASP A 240 10.76 16.68 -16.14
CA ASP A 240 9.46 17.27 -15.81
C ASP A 240 8.94 18.10 -16.98
N GLU A 241 7.76 17.77 -17.48
CA GLU A 241 7.05 18.47 -18.56
C GLU A 241 5.95 19.40 -18.01
N GLY A 242 5.86 19.53 -16.69
CA GLY A 242 4.89 20.37 -15.99
C GLY A 242 3.60 19.66 -15.65
N VAL A 243 2.57 20.44 -15.32
CA VAL A 243 1.27 19.93 -14.85
C VAL A 243 0.60 19.13 -15.95
N SER A 244 0.27 17.88 -15.64
CA SER A 244 -0.44 16.96 -16.51
C SER A 244 -1.89 17.38 -16.72
N ALA A 245 -2.45 17.02 -17.87
CA ALA A 245 -3.89 17.12 -18.11
C ALA A 245 -4.69 16.01 -17.41
N SER A 246 -4.02 14.99 -16.86
CA SER A 246 -4.64 13.91 -16.09
C SER A 246 -5.23 14.43 -14.78
N GLU A 247 -6.48 14.07 -14.51
CA GLU A 247 -7.17 14.35 -13.25
C GLU A 247 -7.41 13.05 -12.45
N HIS A 248 -6.69 11.97 -12.79
CA HIS A 248 -6.87 10.64 -12.19
C HIS A 248 -6.88 10.71 -10.66
N GLY A 249 -7.91 10.12 -10.05
CA GLY A 249 -8.12 10.15 -8.60
C GLY A 249 -8.36 11.55 -8.01
N GLY A 250 -8.71 12.56 -8.82
CA GLY A 250 -9.04 13.91 -8.38
C GLY A 250 -7.84 14.74 -7.90
N ALA A 251 -6.62 14.39 -8.34
CA ALA A 251 -5.39 15.01 -7.88
C ALA A 251 -4.62 15.72 -8.99
N VAL A 252 -3.71 16.62 -8.59
CA VAL A 252 -2.78 17.28 -9.52
C VAL A 252 -1.58 16.38 -9.78
N TRP A 253 -1.33 16.12 -11.05
CA TRP A 253 -0.22 15.31 -11.54
C TRP A 253 0.75 16.13 -12.38
N TYR A 254 1.98 15.66 -12.50
CA TYR A 254 3.03 16.21 -13.35
C TYR A 254 3.48 15.15 -14.34
N ASP A 255 3.53 15.52 -15.62
CA ASP A 255 4.00 14.66 -16.69
C ASP A 255 5.52 14.54 -16.61
N MET A 256 6.02 13.31 -16.60
CA MET A 256 7.45 13.01 -16.57
C MET A 256 7.79 12.15 -17.79
N VAL A 257 8.82 12.56 -18.54
CA VAL A 257 9.26 11.85 -19.76
C VAL A 257 10.74 11.53 -19.72
N LEU A 258 11.08 10.27 -20.00
CA LEU A 258 12.43 9.80 -20.23
C LEU A 258 12.55 9.41 -21.70
N GLU A 259 13.45 10.04 -22.45
CA GLU A 259 13.77 9.69 -23.84
C GLU A 259 15.09 8.90 -23.91
N PHE A 260 15.21 7.98 -24.87
CA PHE A 260 16.40 7.12 -25.05
C PHE A 260 17.40 7.62 -26.09
#